data_AF-A0A023FCS8-F1
#
_entry.id   AF-A0A023FCS8-F1
#
_cell.length_a   1.000
_cell.length_b   1.000
_cell.length_c   1.000
_cell.angle_alpha   90.00
_cell.angle_beta   90.00
_cell.angle_gamma   90.00
#
_symmetry.space_group_name_H-M   'P 1'
#
loop_
_entity.id
_entity.type
_entity.pdbx_description
1 polymer ?
#
loop_
_entity_poly.entity_id
_entity_poly.type
_entity_poly.pdbx_seq_one_letter_code
_entity_poly.pdbx_strand_id
1 'polypeptide(L)'
;MRSLIFLTLLALISSTLALVVQVNTRNGTKYIHLNETFFDALPEECPNNETENCSYRTACYCLPPPSGYLRLGGYIYSPEHNKCFEYRNLDHGCNSFRKKQDCIKECVYGKRPRPPKALRIKKN
;
A
#
# COMPACT_ATOMS: atom_id res chain seq x y z
N MET A 1 9.26 -12.18 -52.55
CA MET A 1 7.97 -12.13 -51.84
C MET A 1 7.90 -13.02 -50.59
N ARG A 2 8.40 -14.27 -50.60
CA ARG A 2 8.41 -15.13 -49.40
C ARG A 2 9.15 -14.55 -48.19
N SER A 3 10.30 -13.88 -48.39
CA SER A 3 11.13 -13.32 -47.30
C SER A 3 10.45 -12.18 -46.51
N LEU A 4 9.61 -11.36 -47.16
CA LEU A 4 8.90 -10.26 -46.49
C LEU A 4 7.81 -10.77 -45.53
N ILE A 5 7.18 -11.91 -45.85
CA ILE A 5 6.15 -12.53 -45.02
C ILE A 5 6.75 -13.07 -43.71
N PHE A 6 7.96 -13.63 -43.77
CA PHE A 6 8.64 -14.12 -42.56
C PHE A 6 9.08 -12.98 -41.63
N LEU A 7 9.51 -11.85 -42.20
CA LEU A 7 9.91 -10.67 -41.42
C LEU A 7 8.72 -10.02 -40.70
N THR A 8 7.56 -9.92 -41.35
CA THR A 8 6.36 -9.36 -40.72
C THR A 8 5.81 -10.28 -39.63
N LEU A 9 5.85 -11.60 -39.82
CA LEU A 9 5.47 -12.58 -38.80
C LEU A 9 6.38 -12.51 -37.57
N LEU A 10 7.70 -12.41 -37.76
CA LEU A 10 8.65 -12.27 -36.66
C LEU A 10 8.44 -10.97 -35.87
N ALA A 11 8.21 -9.85 -36.56
CA ALA A 11 7.91 -8.57 -35.92
C ALA A 11 6.62 -8.64 -35.08
N LEU A 12 5.58 -9.28 -35.60
CA LEU A 12 4.32 -9.51 -34.88
C LEU A 12 4.51 -10.38 -33.63
N ILE A 13 5.25 -11.49 -33.74
CA ILE A 13 5.53 -12.40 -32.60
C ILE A 13 6.38 -11.68 -31.53
N SER A 14 7.36 -10.87 -31.91
CA SER A 14 8.17 -10.12 -30.95
C SER A 14 7.35 -9.06 -30.19
N SER A 15 6.40 -8.42 -30.89
CA SER A 15 5.54 -7.38 -30.33
C SER A 15 4.56 -7.96 -29.31
N THR A 16 4.00 -9.15 -29.57
CA THR A 16 3.08 -9.80 -28.63
C THR A 16 3.80 -10.31 -27.38
N LEU A 17 5.01 -10.86 -27.52
CA LEU A 17 5.84 -11.28 -26.39
C LEU A 17 6.21 -10.11 -25.47
N ALA A 18 6.59 -8.96 -26.04
CA ALA A 18 6.93 -7.76 -25.26
C ALA A 18 5.75 -7.26 -24.41
N LEU A 19 4.53 -7.31 -24.95
CA LEU A 19 3.31 -6.91 -24.22
C LEU A 19 2.98 -7.87 -23.07
N VAL A 20 3.11 -9.18 -23.29
CA VAL A 20 2.82 -10.20 -22.25
C VAL A 20 3.80 -10.08 -21.07
N VAL A 21 5.08 -9.83 -21.33
CA VAL A 21 6.08 -9.63 -20.27
C VAL A 21 5.82 -8.36 -19.45
N GLN A 22 5.38 -7.28 -20.10
CA GLN A 22 5.08 -6.01 -19.43
C GLN A 22 3.80 -6.07 -18.57
N VAL A 23 2.82 -6.89 -18.98
CA VAL A 23 1.60 -7.13 -18.19
C VAL A 23 1.89 -8.01 -16.97
N ASN A 24 2.71 -9.07 -17.11
CA ASN A 24 3.03 -9.97 -16.00
C ASN A 24 3.93 -9.33 -14.93
N THR A 25 4.80 -8.39 -15.29
CA THR A 25 5.68 -7.71 -14.33
C THR A 25 4.97 -6.68 -13.44
N ARG A 26 3.74 -6.26 -13.78
CA ARG A 26 2.94 -5.32 -12.96
C ARG A 26 2.16 -5.99 -11.81
N ASN A 27 2.00 -7.31 -11.82
CA ASN A 27 1.06 -8.03 -10.95
C ASN A 27 1.69 -8.86 -9.81
N GLY A 28 2.93 -8.57 -9.43
CA GLY A 28 3.47 -9.11 -8.18
C GLY A 28 2.90 -8.35 -6.98
N THR A 29 1.77 -8.79 -6.42
CA THR A 29 1.34 -8.35 -5.09
C THR A 29 2.38 -8.84 -4.08
N LYS A 30 3.32 -7.95 -3.75
CA LYS A 30 4.31 -8.19 -2.69
C LYS A 30 3.58 -8.16 -1.37
N TYR A 31 3.25 -9.32 -0.84
CA TYR A 31 2.84 -9.47 0.55
C TYR A 31 4.01 -9.04 1.44
N ILE A 32 3.75 -8.10 2.37
CA ILE A 32 4.74 -7.73 3.38
C ILE A 32 4.42 -8.45 4.68
N HIS A 33 5.45 -8.90 5.37
CA HIS A 33 5.31 -9.24 6.78
C HIS A 33 5.18 -7.93 7.55
N LEU A 34 4.13 -7.77 8.35
CA LEU A 34 4.04 -6.62 9.25
C LEU A 34 5.17 -6.72 10.27
N ASN A 35 5.91 -5.62 10.43
CA ASN A 35 6.82 -5.39 11.54
C ASN A 35 6.40 -4.09 12.20
N GLU A 36 6.26 -4.10 13.52
CA GLU A 36 5.81 -2.95 14.30
C GLU A 36 6.75 -1.75 14.12
N THR A 37 8.04 -2.00 13.89
CA THR A 37 9.05 -0.95 13.67
C THR A 37 8.81 -0.10 12.43
N PHE A 38 7.96 -0.54 11.51
CA PHE A 38 7.64 0.21 10.30
C PHE A 38 6.69 1.38 10.56
N PHE A 39 6.07 1.42 11.74
CA PHE A 39 5.01 2.34 12.10
C PHE A 39 5.45 3.17 13.31
N ASP A 40 5.50 4.49 13.15
CA ASP A 40 6.09 5.42 14.11
C ASP A 40 5.10 6.49 14.60
N ALA A 41 3.81 6.24 14.43
CA ALA A 41 2.76 7.01 15.09
C ALA A 41 2.80 6.78 16.61
N LEU A 42 2.55 7.84 17.37
CA LEU A 42 2.31 7.71 18.81
C LEU A 42 0.97 7.00 19.03
N PRO A 43 0.77 6.27 20.15
CA PRO A 43 -0.52 5.66 20.47
C PRO A 43 -1.67 6.68 20.44
N GLU A 44 -1.42 7.92 20.90
CA GLU A 44 -2.41 9.00 20.85
C GLU A 44 -2.72 9.52 19.43
N GLU A 45 -1.87 9.23 18.45
CA GLU A 45 -2.10 9.54 17.02
C GLU A 45 -2.97 8.48 16.33
N CYS A 46 -3.21 7.35 16.99
CA CYS A 46 -4.02 6.23 16.51
C CYS A 46 -5.22 5.97 17.44
N PRO A 47 -6.11 6.96 17.67
CA PRO A 47 -7.02 6.92 18.81
C PRO A 47 -8.14 5.87 18.73
N ASN A 48 -8.39 5.18 17.62
CA ASN A 48 -9.45 4.16 17.55
C ASN A 48 -9.19 3.09 16.47
N ASN A 49 -9.67 1.86 16.74
CA ASN A 49 -9.81 0.79 15.72
C ASN A 49 -10.95 1.08 14.72
N GLU A 50 -11.68 2.17 14.91
CA GLU A 50 -12.80 2.55 14.06
C GLU A 50 -12.36 3.57 13.00
N THR A 51 -12.55 3.21 11.74
CA THR A 51 -12.15 3.98 10.55
C THR A 51 -12.65 5.43 10.56
N GLU A 52 -13.75 5.73 11.26
CA GLU A 52 -14.43 7.03 11.24
C GLU A 52 -13.77 8.10 12.11
N ASN A 53 -12.96 7.71 13.10
CA ASN A 53 -12.28 8.65 14.02
C ASN A 53 -10.78 8.85 13.71
N CYS A 54 -10.33 8.37 12.55
CA CYS A 54 -8.95 8.48 12.14
C CYS A 54 -8.65 9.88 11.59
N SER A 55 -7.72 10.59 12.23
CA SER A 55 -7.08 11.76 11.60
C SER A 55 -6.30 11.26 10.38
N TYR A 56 -6.90 11.36 9.19
CA TYR A 56 -6.45 10.73 7.94
C TYR A 56 -4.96 10.86 7.63
N ARG A 57 -4.30 11.94 8.08
CA ARG A 57 -2.88 12.17 7.78
C ARG A 57 -1.89 11.57 8.78
N THR A 58 -2.26 11.35 10.05
CA THR A 58 -1.43 10.60 11.01
C THR A 58 -1.77 9.11 10.99
N ALA A 59 -3.00 8.78 10.60
CA ALA A 59 -3.52 7.42 10.42
C ALA A 59 -2.63 6.49 9.58
N CYS A 60 -1.98 7.01 8.54
CA CYS A 60 -1.05 6.26 7.68
C CYS A 60 0.15 5.67 8.43
N TYR A 61 0.52 6.23 9.58
CA TYR A 61 1.70 5.84 10.35
C TYR A 61 1.34 4.90 11.51
N CYS A 62 0.06 4.52 11.63
CA CYS A 62 -0.43 3.57 12.62
C CYS A 62 -0.17 2.13 12.20
N LEU A 63 0.08 1.27 13.20
CA LEU A 63 0.10 -0.17 13.00
C LEU A 63 -1.30 -0.63 12.57
N PRO A 64 -1.46 -1.28 11.40
CA PRO A 64 -2.75 -1.81 11.00
C PRO A 64 -3.19 -2.97 11.91
N PRO A 65 -4.45 -3.01 12.35
CA PRO A 65 -4.94 -4.10 13.19
C PRO A 65 -5.08 -5.40 12.39
N PRO A 66 -4.52 -6.53 12.86
CA PRO A 66 -4.81 -7.82 12.28
C PRO A 66 -6.26 -8.23 12.58
N SER A 67 -6.94 -8.78 11.59
CA SER A 67 -8.29 -9.35 11.75
C SER A 67 -8.21 -10.72 12.42
N GLY A 68 -8.98 -10.91 13.48
CA GLY A 68 -9.21 -12.23 14.08
C GLY A 68 -10.09 -13.16 13.24
N TYR A 69 -10.71 -12.64 12.18
CA TYR A 69 -11.57 -13.38 11.25
C TYR A 69 -10.99 -13.41 9.83
N LEU A 70 -11.32 -14.45 9.07
CA LEU A 70 -10.99 -14.53 7.64
C LEU A 70 -11.67 -13.38 6.89
N ARG A 71 -10.86 -12.45 6.37
CA ARG A 71 -11.34 -11.31 5.59
C ARG A 71 -10.63 -11.25 4.26
N LEU A 72 -11.31 -10.65 3.27
CA LEU A 72 -10.83 -10.47 1.89
C LEU A 72 -9.51 -9.65 1.78
N GLY A 73 -8.98 -9.16 2.89
CA GLY A 73 -7.76 -8.35 2.91
C GLY A 73 -8.03 -6.91 2.50
N GLY A 74 -6.96 -6.15 2.37
CA GLY A 74 -6.99 -4.76 1.98
C GLY A 74 -5.58 -4.24 1.70
N TYR A 75 -5.41 -2.93 1.81
CA TYR A 75 -4.15 -2.25 1.57
C TYR A 75 -3.71 -1.50 2.82
N ILE A 76 -2.41 -1.52 3.09
CA ILE A 76 -1.75 -0.83 4.19
C ILE A 76 -0.62 0.03 3.63
N TYR A 77 -0.35 1.17 4.25
CA TYR A 77 0.83 1.98 3.93
C TYR A 77 1.99 1.61 4.84
N SER A 78 3.18 1.38 4.29
CA SER A 78 4.42 1.24 5.05
C SER A 78 5.25 2.53 4.91
N PRO A 79 5.43 3.29 6.00
CA PRO A 79 6.28 4.48 6.04
C PRO A 79 7.72 4.22 5.59
N GLU A 80 8.33 3.12 6.04
CA GLU A 80 9.71 2.73 5.70
C GLU A 80 9.91 2.60 4.18
N HIS A 81 8.94 1.98 3.51
CA HIS A 81 9.01 1.72 2.07
C HIS A 81 8.37 2.84 1.23
N ASN A 82 7.71 3.81 1.87
CA ASN A 82 6.88 4.85 1.26
C ASN A 82 5.92 4.28 0.20
N LYS A 83 5.26 3.15 0.50
CA LYS A 83 4.44 2.38 -0.46
C LYS A 83 3.25 1.70 0.20
N CYS A 84 2.22 1.46 -0.62
CA CYS A 84 1.05 0.69 -0.25
C CYS A 84 1.19 -0.78 -0.65
N PHE A 85 0.91 -1.68 0.30
CA PHE A 85 1.00 -3.13 0.14
C PHE A 85 -0.34 -3.79 0.38
N GLU A 86 -0.59 -4.90 -0.31
CA GLU A 86 -1.76 -5.73 -0.04
C GLU A 86 -1.49 -6.57 1.22
N TYR A 87 -2.46 -6.60 2.13
CA TYR A 87 -2.39 -7.37 3.37
C TYR A 87 -3.64 -8.21 3.56
N ARG A 88 -3.48 -9.50 3.82
CA ARG A 88 -4.58 -10.44 4.08
C ARG A 88 -4.99 -10.35 5.55
N ASN A 89 -6.26 -10.65 5.85
CA ASN A 89 -6.79 -10.59 7.21
C ASN A 89 -6.55 -9.22 7.87
N LEU A 90 -6.87 -8.15 7.14
CA LEU A 90 -6.79 -6.79 7.65
C LEU A 90 -8.13 -6.42 8.30
N ASP A 91 -8.11 -5.93 9.54
CA ASP A 91 -9.32 -5.38 10.18
C ASP A 91 -9.53 -3.91 9.81
N HIS A 92 -10.68 -3.37 10.18
CA HIS A 92 -10.94 -1.94 10.11
C HIS A 92 -10.01 -1.22 11.07
N GLY A 93 -9.41 -0.13 10.59
CA GLY A 93 -8.40 0.61 11.31
C GLY A 93 -7.88 1.78 10.48
N CYS A 94 -7.12 2.65 11.11
CA CYS A 94 -6.65 3.89 10.50
C CYS A 94 -5.71 3.68 9.30
N ASN A 95 -4.87 2.64 9.34
CA ASN A 95 -4.00 2.26 8.23
C ASN A 95 -4.57 1.06 7.45
N SER A 96 -5.89 1.02 7.26
CA SER A 96 -6.59 -0.06 6.56
C SER A 96 -7.45 0.48 5.43
N PHE A 97 -7.04 0.22 4.18
CA PHE A 97 -7.72 0.72 2.98
C PHE A 97 -8.34 -0.41 2.18
N ARG A 98 -9.55 -0.21 1.66
CA ARG A 98 -10.19 -1.19 0.76
C ARG A 98 -9.59 -1.19 -0.64
N LYS A 99 -9.15 -0.02 -1.13
CA LYS A 99 -8.57 0.13 -2.47
C LYS A 99 -7.15 0.68 -2.37
N LYS A 100 -6.27 0.20 -3.26
CA LYS A 100 -4.90 0.68 -3.38
C LYS A 100 -4.81 2.19 -3.65
N GLN A 101 -5.71 2.69 -4.49
CA GLN A 101 -5.76 4.11 -4.88
C GLN A 101 -6.03 5.02 -3.68
N ASP A 102 -6.91 4.59 -2.77
CA ASP A 102 -7.23 5.35 -1.55
C ASP A 102 -5.99 5.43 -0.65
N CYS A 103 -5.28 4.31 -0.44
CA CYS A 103 -4.02 4.30 0.30
C CYS A 103 -2.97 5.24 -0.30
N ILE A 104 -2.79 5.21 -1.63
CA ILE A 104 -1.80 6.06 -2.32
C ILE A 104 -2.17 7.54 -2.15
N LYS A 105 -3.44 7.88 -2.38
CA LYS A 105 -3.94 9.25 -2.31
C LYS A 105 -3.74 9.85 -0.92
N GLU A 106 -4.11 9.10 0.12
CA GLU A 106 -4.07 9.58 1.50
C GLU A 106 -2.65 9.56 2.09
N CYS A 107 -1.84 8.53 1.79
CA CYS A 107 -0.59 8.29 2.51
C CYS A 107 0.70 8.56 1.72
N VAL A 108 0.75 8.28 0.42
CA VAL A 108 1.98 8.45 -0.38
C VAL A 108 2.13 9.91 -0.81
N TYR A 109 1.04 10.55 -1.23
CA TYR A 109 1.04 11.95 -1.64
C TYR A 109 0.76 12.91 -0.47
N GLY A 110 0.28 12.40 0.67
CA GLY A 110 0.05 13.17 1.87
C GLY A 110 1.36 13.52 2.59
N LYS A 111 1.57 14.79 2.94
CA LYS A 111 2.63 15.16 3.89
C LYS A 111 2.20 14.79 5.30
N ARG A 112 3.04 14.06 6.06
CA ARG A 112 2.80 13.84 7.49
C ARG A 112 2.67 15.19 8.20
N PRO A 113 1.54 15.47 8.86
CA PRO A 113 1.42 16.66 9.67
C PRO A 113 2.38 16.55 10.85
N ARG A 114 2.97 17.68 11.21
CA ARG A 114 3.79 17.75 12.42
C ARG A 114 2.90 17.44 13.63
N PRO A 115 3.32 16.56 14.55
CA PRO A 115 2.58 16.32 15.77
C PRO A 115 2.41 17.63 16.54
N PRO A 116 1.23 17.88 17.14
CA PRO A 116 1.02 18.98 18.09
C PRO A 116 2.14 19.01 19.14
N LYS A 117 2.57 20.21 19.57
CA LYS A 117 3.66 20.35 20.55
C LYS A 117 3.44 19.54 21.83
N ALA A 118 2.18 19.39 22.27
CA ALA A 118 1.81 18.62 23.47
C ALA A 118 2.16 17.12 23.38
N LEU A 119 2.10 16.52 22.19
CA LEU A 119 2.42 15.10 22.00
C LEU A 119 3.92 14.84 21.85
N ARG A 120 4.72 15.87 21.51
CA ARG A 120 6.18 15.75 21.38
C ARG A 120 6.90 15.56 22.71
N ILE A 121 6.32 16.08 23.80
CA ILE A 121 6.94 16.07 25.13
C ILE A 121 6.85 14.68 25.78
N LYS A 122 5.89 13.85 25.37
CA LYS A 122 5.70 12.49 25.91
C LYS A 122 6.66 11.43 25.36
N LYS A 123 7.46 11.74 24.33
CA LYS A 123 8.33 10.76 23.65
C LYS A 123 9.74 10.65 24.29
N ASN A 124 10.01 11.38 25.37
CA ASN A 124 11.28 11.37 26.11
C ASN A 124 11.16 10.62 27.44
#